data_AF-A0A5E4UMF7-F1
#
_entry.id   AF-A0A5E4UMF7-F1
#
_cell.length_a   1.000
_cell.length_b   1.000
_cell.length_c   1.000
_cell.angle_alpha   90.00
_cell.angle_beta   90.00
_cell.angle_gamma   90.00
#
_symmetry.space_group_name_H-M   'P 1'
#
loop_
_entity.id
_entity.type
_entity.pdbx_description
1 polymer ?
#
loop_
_entity_poly.entity_id
_entity_poly.type
_entity_poly.pdbx_seq_one_letter_code
_entity_poly.pdbx_strand_id
1 'polypeptide(L)' 'MSMVCDLCGQTGIRWVGPFSNLTHTECPHCGGVNCQRADDIDLDDEENDE' A
#
# COMPACT_ATOMS: atom_id res chain seq x y z
N MET A 1 5.10 -3.54 -8.44
CA MET A 1 4.02 -2.81 -7.74
C MET A 1 4.56 -1.53 -7.11
N SER A 2 4.10 -0.36 -7.56
CA SER A 2 4.33 0.91 -6.86
C SER A 2 3.02 1.36 -6.20
N MET A 3 2.97 1.45 -4.87
CA MET A 3 1.75 1.83 -4.14
C MET A 3 1.33 3.27 -4.48
N VAL A 4 0.06 3.45 -4.85
CA VAL A 4 -0.56 4.74 -5.18
C VAL A 4 -1.26 5.32 -3.96
N CYS A 5 -1.13 6.64 -3.74
CA CYS A 5 -1.88 7.35 -2.71
C CYS A 5 -3.31 7.62 -3.14
N ASP A 6 -4.28 7.21 -2.32
CA ASP A 6 -5.70 7.41 -2.60
C ASP A 6 -6.13 8.88 -2.43
N LEU A 7 -5.40 9.66 -1.63
CA LEU A 7 -5.71 11.07 -1.38
C LEU A 7 -5.27 12.01 -2.51
N CYS A 8 -4.11 11.76 -3.12
CA CYS A 8 -3.53 12.67 -4.13
C CYS A 8 -3.21 12.00 -5.47
N GLY A 9 -3.41 10.68 -5.59
CA GLY A 9 -3.16 9.91 -6.81
C GLY A 9 -1.68 9.73 -7.18
N GLN A 10 -0.74 10.23 -6.37
CA GLN A 10 0.69 10.08 -6.63
C GLN A 10 1.22 8.74 -6.12
N THR A 11 2.21 8.19 -6.83
CA THR A 11 2.94 6.99 -6.41
C THR A 11 4.07 7.34 -5.45
N GLY A 12 4.64 6.33 -4.78
CA GLY A 12 5.84 6.52 -3.96
C GLY A 12 5.56 6.65 -2.46
N ILE A 13 4.45 6.07 -1.99
CA ILE A 13 4.24 5.84 -0.56
C ILE A 13 5.44 5.07 0.02
N ARG A 14 5.94 5.52 1.17
CA ARG A 14 7.06 4.91 1.88
C ARG A 14 6.62 4.36 3.22
N TRP A 15 7.28 3.30 3.69
CA TRP A 15 7.14 2.83 5.06
C TRP A 15 7.86 3.78 6.01
N VAL A 16 7.19 4.17 7.09
CA VAL A 16 7.76 5.06 8.12
C VAL A 16 7.45 4.45 9.48
N GLY A 17 8.47 4.10 10.26
CA GLY A 17 8.27 3.52 11.59
C GLY A 17 9.20 2.35 11.88
N PRO A 18 9.13 1.80 13.10
CA PRO A 18 9.94 0.65 13.48
C PRO A 18 9.51 -0.59 12.69
N PHE A 19 10.48 -1.32 12.18
CA PHE A 19 10.27 -2.58 11.44
C PHE A 19 9.49 -3.64 12.24
N SER A 20 9.41 -3.51 13.56
CA SER A 20 8.61 -4.39 14.42
C SER A 20 7.10 -4.24 14.22
N ASN A 21 6.64 -3.10 13.70
CA ASN A 21 5.22 -2.82 13.52
C ASN A 21 5.02 -2.05 12.21
N LEU A 22 5.14 -2.78 11.08
CA LEU A 22 4.97 -2.32 9.70
C LEU A 22 3.51 -1.91 9.43
N THR A 23 3.00 -0.94 10.18
CA THR A 23 1.61 -0.48 10.13
C THR A 23 1.49 0.99 9.75
N HIS A 24 2.62 1.63 9.42
CA HIS A 24 2.66 3.05 9.13
C HIS A 24 3.39 3.29 7.82
N THR A 25 2.61 3.73 6.83
CA THR A 25 3.08 4.24 5.56
C THR A 25 2.75 5.72 5.44
N GLU A 26 3.55 6.47 4.69
CA GLU A 26 3.35 7.90 4.48
C GLU A 26 3.53 8.25 3.00
N CYS A 27 2.65 9.09 2.46
CA CYS A 27 2.80 9.68 1.14
C CYS A 27 3.71 10.91 1.21
N PRO A 28 4.85 10.95 0.49
CA PRO A 28 5.76 12.10 0.53
C PRO A 28 5.20 13.35 -0.18
N HIS A 29 4.11 13.23 -0.93
CA HIS A 29 3.52 14.33 -1.70
C HIS A 29 2.47 15.10 -0.92
N CYS A 30 1.64 14.41 -0.13
CA CYS A 30 0.54 15.03 0.62
C CYS A 30 0.61 14.83 2.13
N GLY A 31 1.54 13.99 2.63
CA GLY A 31 1.65 13.65 4.05
C GLY A 31 0.57 12.70 4.55
N GLY A 32 -0.22 12.09 3.66
CA GLY A 32 -1.23 11.10 4.04
C GLY A 32 -0.59 9.87 4.68
N VAL A 33 -1.20 9.34 5.74
CA VAL A 33 -0.75 8.14 6.46
C VAL A 33 -1.69 6.98 6.15
N ASN A 34 -1.14 5.79 5.90
CA ASN A 34 -1.92 4.58 5.58
C ASN A 34 -2.94 4.80 4.45
N CYS A 35 -2.57 5.65 3.49
CA CYS A 35 -3.41 6.10 2.39
C CYS A 35 -3.10 5.37 1.08
N GLN A 36 -2.52 4.17 1.14
CA GLN A 36 -2.37 3.30 -0.02
C GLN A 36 -3.75 2.94 -0.56
N ARG A 37 -3.95 3.15 -1.86
CA ARG A 37 -5.13 2.64 -2.55
C ARG A 37 -5.11 1.11 -2.44
N ALA A 38 -6.26 0.54 -2.10
CA ALA A 38 -6.47 -0.89 -2.32
C ALA A 38 -6.51 -1.08 -3.83
N ASP A 39 -5.36 -1.34 -4.43
CA ASP A 39 -5.36 -1.98 -5.74
C ASP A 39 -6.01 -3.34 -5.49
N ASP A 40 -7.11 -3.61 -6.19
CA ASP A 40 -7.79 -4.90 -6.19
C ASP A 40 -6.71 -5.97 -6.35
N ILE A 41 -6.36 -6.64 -5.24
CA ILE A 41 -5.58 -7.85 -5.28
C ILE A 41 -6.54 -8.79 -5.99
N ASP A 42 -6.32 -9.03 -7.27
CA ASP A 42 -6.95 -10.12 -8.01
C ASP A 42 -6.63 -11.38 -7.20
N LEU A 43 -7.55 -11.76 -6.32
CA LEU A 43 -7.56 -13.02 -5.61
C LEU A 43 -7.94 -14.12 -6.61
N ASP A 44 -7.21 -14.21 -7.72
CA ASP A 44 -7.05 -15.43 -8.49
C ASP A 44 -5.95 -16.27 -7.78
N ASP A 45 -6.16 -16.53 -6.50
CA ASP A 45 -5.59 -17.70 -5.84
C ASP A 45 -6.56 -18.84 -6.19
N GLU A 46 -6.50 -19.27 -7.46
CA GLU A 46 -7.18 -20.47 -7.91
C GLU A 46 -6.62 -21.63 -7.08
N GLU A 47 -7.42 -22.05 -6.10
CA GLU A 47 -7.34 -23.31 -5.37
C GLU A 47 -7.20 -24.47 -6.39
N ASN A 48 -5.97 -24.83 -6.74
CA ASN A 48 -5.70 -26.08 -7.45
C ASN A 48 -5.19 -27.13 -6.45
N ASP A 49 -6.17 -27.77 -5.84
CA ASP A 49 -6.07 -29.04 -5.11
C ASP A 49 -5.68 -30.16 -6.10
N GLU A 50 -4.43 -30.65 -6.07
CA GLU A 50 -4.06 -31.96 -6.64
C GLU A 50 -2.87 -32.61 -5.91
#